data_AF-A0A3C2E639-F1
#
_entry.id   AF-A0A3C2E639-F1
#
_cell.length_a   1.000
_cell.length_b   1.000
_cell.length_c   1.000
_cell.angle_alpha   90.00
_cell.angle_beta   90.00
_cell.angle_gamma   90.00
#
_symmetry.space_group_name_H-M   'P 1'
#
loop_
_entity.id
_entity.type
_entity.pdbx_description
1 polymer ?
#
loop_
_entity_poly.entity_id
_entity_poly.type
_entity_poly.pdbx_seq_one_letter_code
_entity_poly.pdbx_strand_id
1 'polypeptide(L)'
;MTMTKLLAAAGLAAILAACATTENDTQNAEIAANAQVEPGSPDEMVCRNERVTGQMIPRRVCMTRAEREALRRDAEESFQDESTRNLRVGDPNGG
;
A
#
# COMPACT_ATOMS: atom_id res chain seq x y z
N MET A 1 -28.01 36.91 -38.65
CA MET A 1 -27.77 35.45 -38.45
C MET A 1 -26.34 35.27 -37.93
N THR A 2 -26.05 35.69 -36.68
CA THR A 2 -24.66 35.69 -36.15
C THR A 2 -24.55 35.49 -34.63
N MET A 3 -25.65 35.41 -33.88
CA MET A 3 -25.59 35.40 -32.40
C MET A 3 -25.58 33.99 -31.77
N THR A 4 -26.03 32.96 -32.51
CA THR A 4 -26.08 31.56 -32.03
C THR A 4 -24.76 30.81 -32.14
N LYS A 5 -23.77 31.31 -32.90
CA LYS A 5 -22.45 30.68 -33.03
C LYS A 5 -21.48 31.04 -31.90
N LEU A 6 -21.73 32.13 -31.17
CA LEU A 6 -20.88 32.58 -30.06
C LEU A 6 -21.10 31.77 -28.77
N LEU A 7 -22.29 31.19 -28.59
CA LEU A 7 -22.60 30.35 -27.42
C LEU A 7 -22.00 28.94 -27.48
N ALA A 8 -21.63 28.45 -28.67
CA ALA A 8 -21.06 27.11 -28.84
C ALA A 8 -19.57 27.03 -28.51
N ALA A 9 -18.84 28.15 -28.50
CA ALA A 9 -17.39 28.18 -28.27
C ALA A 9 -17.00 28.22 -26.77
N ALA A 10 -17.91 28.67 -25.90
CA ALA A 10 -17.63 28.82 -24.47
C ALA A 10 -17.80 27.52 -23.66
N GLY A 11 -18.49 26.51 -24.20
CA GLY A 11 -18.73 25.24 -23.50
C GLY A 11 -17.52 24.30 -23.46
N LEU A 12 -16.60 24.39 -24.43
CA LEU A 12 -15.49 23.44 -24.56
C LEU A 12 -14.33 23.72 -23.60
N ALA A 13 -14.15 24.98 -23.17
CA ALA A 13 -13.07 25.37 -22.27
C ALA A 13 -13.32 24.99 -20.80
N ALA A 14 -14.58 24.77 -20.41
CA ALA A 14 -14.94 24.44 -19.02
C ALA A 14 -14.60 23.00 -18.62
N ILE A 15 -14.39 22.09 -19.59
CA ILE A 15 -14.23 20.66 -19.33
C ILE A 15 -12.79 20.31 -18.92
N LEU A 16 -11.80 21.13 -19.29
CA LEU A 16 -10.38 20.88 -19.02
C LEU A 16 -9.94 21.26 -17.61
N ALA A 17 -10.71 22.06 -16.87
CA ALA A 17 -10.37 22.48 -15.51
C ALA A 17 -10.69 21.42 -14.44
N ALA A 18 -11.46 20.38 -14.77
CA ALA A 18 -11.90 19.36 -13.81
C ALA A 18 -10.86 18.25 -13.56
N CYS A 19 -9.79 18.16 -14.36
CA CYS A 19 -8.76 17.12 -14.19
C CYS A 19 -7.56 17.53 -13.31
N ALA A 20 -7.52 18.77 -12.80
CA ALA A 20 -6.37 19.25 -12.01
C ALA A 20 -6.52 19.05 -10.49
N THR A 21 -7.69 18.67 -9.98
CA THR A 21 -7.90 18.47 -8.54
C THR A 21 -7.55 17.04 -8.16
N THR A 22 -6.26 16.79 -7.96
CA THR A 22 -5.81 15.72 -7.06
C THR A 22 -5.38 16.38 -5.76
N GLU A 23 -6.35 16.65 -4.87
CA GLU A 23 -6.10 17.03 -3.48
C GLU A 23 -5.34 15.88 -2.81
N ASN A 24 -4.08 16.10 -2.52
CA ASN A 24 -3.17 15.16 -1.86
C ASN A 24 -2.98 15.60 -0.40
N ASP A 25 -4.09 15.94 0.26
CA ASP A 25 -4.13 16.51 1.62
C ASP A 25 -4.02 15.46 2.74
N THR A 26 -4.02 14.16 2.40
CA THR A 26 -3.98 13.07 3.39
C THR A 26 -2.62 12.85 4.03
N GLN A 27 -1.56 13.51 3.58
CA GLN A 27 -0.21 13.30 4.13
C GLN A 27 0.03 13.99 5.49
N ASN A 28 -0.74 15.03 5.84
CA ASN A 28 -0.43 15.87 6.99
C ASN A 28 -1.07 15.35 8.32
N ALA A 29 -2.21 14.65 8.23
CA ALA A 29 -2.91 14.13 9.41
C ALA A 29 -2.21 12.90 10.03
N GLU A 30 -1.53 12.08 9.22
CA GLU A 30 -0.90 10.83 9.67
C GLU A 30 0.39 11.07 10.49
N ILE A 31 1.06 12.20 10.26
CA ILE A 31 2.29 12.60 10.97
C ILE A 31 1.96 13.05 12.40
N ALA A 32 0.81 13.69 12.62
CA ALA A 32 0.40 14.18 13.94
C ALA A 32 -0.02 13.04 14.89
N ALA A 33 -0.60 11.95 14.38
CA ALA A 33 -1.04 10.81 15.18
C ALA A 33 0.14 9.99 15.73
N ASN A 34 1.26 9.90 15.00
CA ASN A 34 2.43 9.15 15.43
C ASN A 34 3.29 9.86 16.49
N ALA A 35 3.17 11.19 16.62
CA ALA A 35 3.97 11.96 17.57
C ALA A 35 3.65 11.66 19.05
N GLN A 36 2.54 10.94 19.32
CA GLN A 36 2.08 10.62 20.67
C GLN A 36 2.49 9.21 21.13
N VAL A 37 3.09 8.43 20.25
CA VAL A 37 3.46 7.04 20.50
C VAL A 37 4.95 6.98 20.84
N GLU A 38 5.31 6.33 21.96
CA GLU A 38 6.72 6.22 22.35
C GLU A 38 7.53 5.48 21.28
N PRO A 39 8.70 6.01 20.88
CA PRO A 39 9.56 5.37 19.90
C PRO A 39 9.99 3.99 20.41
N GLY A 40 9.80 2.95 19.59
CA GLY A 40 10.07 1.58 19.97
C GLY A 40 8.88 0.83 20.59
N SER A 41 7.77 1.50 20.87
CA SER A 41 6.55 0.83 21.34
C SER A 41 5.93 -0.09 20.26
N PRO A 42 5.17 -1.12 20.65
CA PRO A 42 4.50 -2.02 19.70
C PRO A 42 3.57 -1.30 18.72
N ASP A 43 2.97 -0.20 19.16
CA ASP A 43 2.00 0.59 18.41
C ASP A 43 2.66 1.67 17.52
N GLU A 44 3.98 1.82 17.58
CA GLU A 44 4.73 2.74 16.72
C GLU A 44 4.50 2.36 15.25
N MET A 45 3.86 3.25 14.48
CA MET A 45 3.71 3.06 13.04
C MET A 45 5.00 3.41 12.32
N VAL A 46 5.52 2.45 11.56
CA VAL A 46 6.75 2.61 10.80
C VAL A 46 6.46 2.44 9.32
N CYS A 47 6.48 3.57 8.60
CA CYS A 47 6.31 3.61 7.15
C CYS A 47 7.62 3.31 6.41
N ARG A 48 7.61 2.35 5.48
CA ARG A 48 8.74 2.06 4.60
C ARG A 48 8.29 1.88 3.15
N ASN A 49 9.18 2.15 2.22
CA ASN A 49 8.94 1.89 0.80
C ASN A 49 9.25 0.41 0.53
N GLU A 50 8.21 -0.40 0.45
CA GLU A 50 8.30 -1.84 0.27
C GLU A 50 7.69 -2.26 -1.08
N ARG A 51 8.27 -3.27 -1.72
CA ARG A 51 7.75 -3.82 -2.97
C ARG A 51 6.76 -4.94 -2.64
N VAL A 52 5.48 -4.65 -2.82
CA VAL A 52 4.42 -5.63 -2.60
C VAL A 52 4.31 -6.60 -3.78
N THR A 53 3.88 -7.83 -3.49
CA THR A 53 3.70 -8.88 -4.50
C THR A 53 2.83 -8.40 -5.65
N GLY A 54 3.28 -8.64 -6.88
CA GLY A 54 2.56 -8.23 -8.09
C GLY A 54 2.72 -6.76 -8.49
N GLN A 55 3.43 -5.92 -7.73
CA GLN A 55 3.74 -4.54 -8.14
C GLN A 55 5.20 -4.37 -8.59
N MET A 56 5.39 -3.62 -9.69
CA MET A 56 6.72 -3.23 -10.17
C MET A 56 7.29 -2.00 -9.46
N ILE A 57 6.43 -1.10 -9.00
CA ILE A 57 6.83 0.15 -8.37
C ILE A 57 6.64 0.00 -6.85
N PRO A 58 7.66 0.32 -6.03
CA PRO A 58 7.53 0.28 -4.57
C PRO A 58 6.43 1.21 -4.07
N ARG A 59 5.71 0.77 -3.03
CA ARG A 59 4.67 1.56 -2.36
C ARG A 59 5.12 1.86 -0.94
N ARG A 60 4.69 3.01 -0.41
CA ARG A 60 4.85 3.33 1.01
C ARG A 60 3.84 2.50 1.80
N VAL A 61 4.33 1.57 2.61
CA VAL A 61 3.53 0.72 3.48
C VAL A 61 3.83 1.13 4.92
N CYS A 62 2.78 1.47 5.65
CA CYS A 62 2.85 1.82 7.07
C CYS A 62 2.19 0.70 7.86
N MET A 63 2.92 0.14 8.81
CA MET A 63 2.46 -0.92 9.70
C MET A 63 3.05 -0.68 11.07
N THR A 64 2.35 -1.14 12.11
CA THR A 64 2.88 -1.09 13.48
C THR A 64 4.03 -2.08 13.65
N ARG A 65 4.85 -1.90 14.68
CA ARG A 65 5.88 -2.90 15.02
C ARG A 65 5.26 -4.25 15.38
N ALA A 66 4.16 -4.24 16.11
CA ALA A 66 3.44 -5.45 16.49
C ALA A 66 2.93 -6.22 15.28
N GLU A 67 2.32 -5.52 14.33
CA GLU A 67 1.78 -6.11 13.10
C GLU A 67 2.88 -6.70 12.22
N ARG A 68 4.03 -6.02 12.12
CA ARG A 68 5.20 -6.52 11.40
C ARG A 68 5.74 -7.82 12.00
N GLU A 69 5.84 -7.89 13.33
CA GLU A 69 6.33 -9.07 14.02
C GLU A 69 5.35 -10.24 13.89
N ALA A 70 4.03 -9.96 13.92
CA ALA A 70 3.01 -10.95 13.65
C ALA A 70 3.14 -11.52 12.23
N LEU A 71 3.30 -10.65 11.22
CA LEU A 71 3.48 -11.05 9.83
C LEU A 71 4.75 -11.90 9.64
N ARG A 72 5.83 -11.57 10.36
CA ARG A 72 7.08 -12.34 10.35
C ARG A 72 6.86 -13.76 10.88
N ARG A 73 6.19 -13.89 12.03
CA ARG A 73 5.93 -15.18 12.67
C ARG A 73 5.04 -16.06 11.79
N ASP A 74 3.99 -15.49 11.21
CA ASP A 74 3.08 -16.19 10.29
C ASP A 74 3.82 -16.72 9.04
N ALA A 75 4.72 -15.91 8.48
CA ALA A 75 5.57 -16.34 7.38
C ALA A 75 6.50 -17.49 7.79
N GLU A 76 7.18 -17.38 8.93
CA GLU A 76 8.08 -18.43 9.45
C GLU A 76 7.35 -19.76 9.70
N GLU A 77 6.15 -19.72 10.29
CA GLU A 77 5.32 -20.90 10.53
C GLU A 77 4.88 -21.55 9.21
N SER A 78 4.43 -20.74 8.24
CA SER A 78 4.03 -21.22 6.91
C SER A 78 5.19 -21.92 6.20
N PHE A 79 6.39 -21.36 6.24
CA PHE A 79 7.58 -21.99 5.66
C PHE A 79 7.99 -23.29 6.37
N GLN A 80 7.87 -23.33 7.70
CA GLN A 80 8.23 -24.51 8.47
C GLN A 80 7.28 -25.69 8.21
N ASP A 81 5.98 -25.40 8.13
CA ASP A 81 4.96 -26.41 7.83
C ASP A 81 5.12 -26.96 6.40
N GLU A 82 5.37 -26.06 5.42
CA GLU A 82 5.64 -26.48 4.04
C GLU A 82 6.94 -27.29 3.91
N SER A 83 8.01 -26.88 4.60
CA SER A 83 9.27 -27.62 4.65
C SER A 83 9.07 -29.04 5.20
N THR A 84 8.28 -29.17 6.26
CA THR A 84 7.97 -30.48 6.87
C THR A 84 7.11 -31.35 5.95
N ARG A 85 6.17 -30.75 5.21
CA ARG A 85 5.37 -31.45 4.20
C ARG A 85 6.22 -31.91 3.01
N ASN A 86 7.09 -31.05 2.47
CA ASN A 86 7.96 -31.41 1.34
C ASN A 86 9.01 -32.48 1.71
N LEU A 87 9.56 -32.44 2.92
CA LEU A 87 10.44 -33.51 3.41
C LEU A 87 9.74 -34.88 3.51
N ARG A 88 8.41 -34.92 3.67
CA ARG A 88 7.62 -36.16 3.63
C ARG A 88 7.27 -36.65 2.23
N VAL A 89 7.30 -35.78 1.22
CA VAL A 89 6.99 -36.14 -0.19
C VAL A 89 8.24 -36.57 -0.96
N GLY A 90 9.44 -36.33 -0.40
CA GLY A 90 10.73 -36.57 -1.05
C GLY A 90 11.32 -37.98 -0.92
N ASP A 91 10.58 -38.98 -0.44
CA ASP A 91 11.10 -40.36 -0.38
C ASP A 91 10.32 -41.33 -1.29
N PRO A 92 10.75 -41.53 -2.54
CA PRO A 92 10.24 -42.59 -3.39
C PRO A 92 10.92 -43.97 -3.17
N ASN A 93 11.93 -44.12 -2.29
CA ASN A 93 12.65 -45.40 -2.07
C ASN A 93 13.27 -45.56 -0.65
N GLY A 94 12.47 -45.33 0.40
CA GLY A 94 12.85 -45.54 1.79
C GLY A 94 12.55 -46.98 2.24
N GLY A 95 13.21 -47.95 1.62
CA GLY A 95 13.10 -49.39 1.88
C GLY A 95 14.12 -50.19 1.08
#